data_AF-A0A1F3NJQ6-F1
#
_entry.id   AF-A0A1F3NJQ6-F1
#
_cell.length_a   1.000
_cell.length_b   1.000
_cell.length_c   1.000
_cell.angle_alpha   90.00
_cell.angle_beta   90.00
_cell.angle_gamma   90.00
#
_symmetry.space_group_name_H-M   'P 1'
#
loop_
_entity.id
_entity.type
_entity.pdbx_description
1 polymer ?
#
loop_
_entity_poly.entity_id
_entity_poly.type
_entity_poly.pdbx_seq_one_letter_code
_entity_poly.pdbx_strand_id
1 'polypeptide(L)'
;MNRYCKIFICLVSLTGFLNKGISYSQTEAESPWNLGADFYSSFVWRGMQNGSGPAIQPVLEHSSGSFTAGAWGSFDFRGYQEVDLYLSFSLPSGFSLGITDYYSPDLRYFDYSRESGSHAFEVTLGFSGENLSLEADYILNEAGGIGSAGNDLYLQAGFSFRHLSLFIGAGNGWLLNDPETNRDKVKICNLGLEVSRTIKITDRFEIPVLGQLIFNPDREQLFLVVGFTL
;
A
#
# COMPACT_ATOMS: atom_id res chain seq x y z
N MET A 1 11.98 -33.18 -8.75
CA MET A 1 10.54 -33.10 -9.12
C MET A 1 9.79 -34.19 -8.36
N ASN A 2 9.31 -33.87 -7.14
CA ASN A 2 8.78 -34.86 -6.20
C ASN A 2 7.31 -34.57 -5.87
N ARG A 3 6.47 -35.60 -6.01
CA ARG A 3 5.00 -35.56 -6.05
C ARG A 3 4.30 -35.53 -4.69
N TYR A 4 4.93 -34.96 -3.65
CA TYR A 4 4.42 -35.00 -2.28
C TYR A 4 4.04 -33.62 -1.67
N CYS A 5 4.01 -32.55 -2.47
CA CYS A 5 3.66 -31.19 -1.98
C CYS A 5 2.24 -30.73 -2.37
N LYS A 6 1.32 -31.65 -2.71
CA LYS A 6 -0.05 -31.32 -3.16
C LYS A 6 -1.15 -31.58 -2.14
N ILE A 7 -0.81 -31.71 -0.86
CA ILE A 7 -1.80 -31.93 0.21
C ILE A 7 -1.56 -30.90 1.32
N PHE A 8 -1.86 -29.64 1.04
CA PHE A 8 -2.24 -28.66 2.08
C PHE A 8 -3.00 -27.44 1.54
N ILE A 9 -3.73 -27.58 0.43
CA ILE A 9 -4.63 -26.52 -0.07
C ILE A 9 -5.88 -27.18 -0.64
N CYS A 10 -6.86 -27.42 0.22
CA CYS A 10 -8.28 -27.62 -0.13
C CYS A 10 -9.07 -27.80 1.18
N LEU A 11 -9.38 -26.69 1.86
CA LEU A 11 -10.35 -26.71 2.95
C LEU A 11 -10.99 -25.33 3.16
N VAL A 12 -11.65 -24.84 2.10
CA VAL A 12 -12.89 -24.05 2.24
C VAL A 12 -13.84 -24.55 1.15
N SER A 13 -14.33 -25.77 1.33
CA SER A 13 -15.40 -26.33 0.50
C SER A 13 -16.74 -25.74 0.95
N LEU A 14 -17.27 -24.91 0.08
CA LEU A 14 -18.64 -24.46 -0.07
C LEU A 14 -19.65 -25.61 0.15
N THR A 15 -20.30 -25.70 1.31
CA THR A 15 -21.58 -26.42 1.48
C THR A 15 -22.38 -25.83 2.65
N GLY A 16 -23.53 -25.22 2.34
CA GLY A 16 -24.46 -24.75 3.39
C GLY A 16 -25.62 -23.86 2.96
N PHE A 17 -26.05 -23.85 1.70
CA PHE A 17 -27.36 -23.29 1.34
C PHE A 17 -28.45 -24.25 1.81
N LEU A 18 -29.02 -24.00 2.99
CA LEU A 18 -30.36 -24.44 3.37
C LEU A 18 -31.11 -23.25 3.97
N ASN A 19 -32.06 -22.78 3.19
CA ASN A 19 -33.01 -21.72 3.50
C ASN A 19 -33.87 -22.11 4.72
N LYS A 20 -33.75 -21.38 5.82
CA LYS A 20 -34.87 -21.16 6.76
C LYS A 20 -34.93 -19.68 7.05
N GLY A 21 -36.03 -19.06 6.63
CA GLY A 21 -36.30 -17.65 6.85
C GLY A 21 -36.18 -17.31 8.33
N ILE A 22 -35.23 -16.44 8.63
CA ILE A 22 -35.23 -15.66 9.84
C ILE A 22 -35.25 -14.21 9.35
N SER A 23 -36.41 -13.59 9.45
CA SER A 23 -36.52 -12.13 9.34
C SER A 23 -35.76 -11.53 10.53
N TYR A 24 -34.47 -11.27 10.34
CA TYR A 24 -33.75 -10.39 11.23
C TYR A 24 -34.16 -8.97 10.84
N SER A 25 -34.89 -8.31 11.75
CA SER A 25 -34.90 -6.85 11.83
C SER A 25 -33.47 -6.41 12.14
N GLN A 26 -32.61 -6.33 11.12
CA GLN A 26 -31.31 -5.71 11.26
C GLN A 26 -31.56 -4.20 11.28
N THR A 27 -31.36 -3.56 12.42
CA THR A 27 -30.63 -2.28 12.41
C THR A 27 -29.43 -2.52 11.50
N GLU A 28 -29.34 -1.83 10.35
CA GLU A 28 -28.22 -1.98 9.42
C GLU A 28 -26.94 -1.73 10.22
N ALA A 29 -26.28 -2.82 10.63
CA ALA A 29 -24.93 -2.73 11.13
C ALA A 29 -24.09 -2.27 9.94
N GLU A 30 -23.29 -1.23 10.14
CA GLU A 30 -22.37 -0.75 9.13
C GLU A 30 -21.54 -1.94 8.62
N SER A 31 -21.46 -2.07 7.30
CA SER A 31 -20.75 -3.18 6.67
C SER A 31 -19.30 -3.15 7.12
N PRO A 32 -18.71 -4.29 7.56
CA PRO A 32 -17.28 -4.35 7.87
C PRO A 32 -16.43 -4.34 6.59
N TRP A 33 -17.06 -4.27 5.42
CA TRP A 33 -16.40 -4.17 4.12
C TRP A 33 -16.44 -2.73 3.60
N ASN A 34 -15.27 -2.25 3.20
CA ASN A 34 -15.07 -0.98 2.52
C ASN A 34 -14.57 -1.23 1.09
N LEU A 35 -15.06 -0.43 0.16
CA LEU A 35 -14.63 -0.40 -1.24
C LEU A 35 -14.39 1.06 -1.61
N GLY A 36 -13.31 1.34 -2.33
CA GLY A 36 -13.03 2.65 -2.86
C GLY A 36 -12.02 2.60 -3.99
N ALA A 37 -11.71 3.76 -4.55
CA ALA A 37 -10.58 3.90 -5.45
C ALA A 37 -9.98 5.31 -5.39
N ASP A 38 -8.67 5.38 -5.38
CA ASP A 38 -7.96 6.64 -5.59
C ASP A 38 -7.59 6.84 -7.06
N PHE A 39 -7.55 8.08 -7.47
CA PHE A 39 -7.14 8.50 -8.80
C PHE A 39 -6.01 9.50 -8.65
N TYR A 40 -4.86 9.23 -9.26
CA TYR A 40 -3.69 10.09 -9.18
C TYR A 40 -3.18 10.48 -10.57
N SER A 41 -2.66 11.70 -10.68
CA SER A 41 -1.97 12.16 -11.90
C SER A 41 -0.68 11.38 -12.19
N SER A 42 -0.08 10.78 -11.17
CA SER A 42 1.05 9.86 -11.24
C SER A 42 1.11 9.04 -9.95
N PHE A 43 1.42 7.75 -10.05
CA PHE A 43 1.73 6.95 -8.87
C PHE A 43 3.18 7.23 -8.43
N VAL A 44 3.34 7.90 -7.28
CA VAL A 44 4.65 8.17 -6.68
C VAL A 44 4.71 7.49 -5.32
N TRP A 45 5.49 6.42 -5.22
CA TRP A 45 5.68 5.64 -4.01
C TRP A 45 7.04 5.95 -3.40
N ARG A 46 7.05 6.51 -2.17
CA ARG A 46 8.28 6.83 -1.41
C ARG A 46 9.31 7.61 -2.25
N GLY A 47 8.83 8.58 -3.01
CA GLY A 47 9.64 9.44 -3.89
C GLY A 47 10.05 8.80 -5.23
N MET A 48 9.54 7.61 -5.55
CA MET A 48 9.77 6.94 -6.83
C MET A 48 8.50 6.95 -7.67
N GLN A 49 8.60 7.39 -8.92
CA GLN A 49 7.50 7.25 -9.86
C GLN A 49 7.38 5.79 -10.31
N ASN A 50 6.22 5.21 -10.09
CA ASN A 50 5.84 3.89 -10.58
C ASN A 50 4.86 4.07 -11.75
N GLY A 51 5.14 3.38 -12.86
CA GLY A 51 4.46 3.62 -14.13
C GLY A 51 4.85 4.95 -14.77
N SER A 52 4.10 5.37 -15.79
CA SER A 52 4.41 6.56 -16.60
C SER A 52 3.19 7.39 -16.99
N GLY A 53 2.04 7.10 -16.39
CA GLY A 53 0.80 7.84 -16.60
C GLY A 53 -0.03 7.98 -15.31
N PRO A 54 -1.21 8.61 -15.43
CA PRO A 54 -2.19 8.63 -14.34
C PRO A 54 -2.57 7.21 -13.92
N ALA A 55 -2.81 7.02 -12.64
CA ALA A 55 -3.10 5.72 -12.03
C ALA A 55 -4.47 5.72 -11.37
N ILE A 56 -5.16 4.58 -11.46
CA ILE A 56 -6.34 4.24 -10.67
C ILE A 56 -5.94 3.18 -9.66
N GLN A 57 -6.30 3.40 -8.40
CA GLN A 57 -5.84 2.59 -7.28
C GLN A 57 -7.03 2.06 -6.47
N PRO A 58 -7.63 0.93 -6.89
CA PRO A 58 -8.77 0.35 -6.19
C PRO A 58 -8.36 -0.25 -4.85
N VAL A 59 -9.28 -0.19 -3.88
CA VAL A 59 -9.14 -0.84 -2.58
C VAL A 59 -10.38 -1.66 -2.25
N LEU A 60 -10.18 -2.85 -1.70
CA LEU A 60 -11.20 -3.70 -1.08
C LEU A 60 -10.70 -4.13 0.29
N GLU A 61 -11.37 -3.71 1.34
CA GLU A 61 -10.92 -3.92 2.72
C GLU A 61 -12.02 -4.52 3.59
N HIS A 62 -11.63 -5.40 4.50
CA HIS A 62 -12.41 -5.86 5.63
C HIS A 62 -11.78 -5.40 6.94
N SER A 63 -12.55 -4.72 7.79
CA SER A 63 -12.09 -4.23 9.09
C SER A 63 -12.97 -4.81 10.21
N SER A 64 -12.34 -5.41 11.22
CA SER A 64 -13.02 -6.00 12.37
C SER A 64 -12.23 -5.75 13.65
N GLY A 65 -12.68 -4.77 14.45
CA GLY A 65 -11.99 -4.35 15.67
C GLY A 65 -10.64 -3.73 15.35
N SER A 66 -9.56 -4.26 15.92
CA SER A 66 -8.20 -3.81 15.62
C SER A 66 -7.60 -4.41 14.36
N PHE A 67 -8.25 -5.40 13.75
CA PHE A 67 -7.73 -6.13 12.60
C PHE A 67 -8.29 -5.58 11.30
N THR A 68 -7.42 -5.46 10.30
CA THR A 68 -7.76 -5.08 8.94
C THR A 68 -7.08 -6.03 7.96
N ALA A 69 -7.80 -6.43 6.92
CA ALA A 69 -7.28 -7.20 5.80
C ALA A 69 -7.82 -6.64 4.49
N GLY A 70 -6.99 -6.49 3.49
CA GLY A 70 -7.45 -5.95 2.22
C GLY A 70 -6.59 -6.31 1.03
N ALA A 71 -7.10 -5.88 -0.12
CA ALA A 71 -6.38 -5.83 -1.36
C ALA A 71 -6.35 -4.39 -1.85
N TRP A 72 -5.18 -3.94 -2.28
CA TRP A 72 -4.99 -2.68 -2.97
C TRP A 72 -4.42 -2.97 -4.36
N GLY A 73 -4.59 -2.08 -5.31
CA GLY A 73 -3.86 -2.18 -6.57
C GLY A 73 -3.55 -0.82 -7.16
N SER A 74 -2.71 -0.80 -8.18
CA SER A 74 -2.38 0.40 -8.94
C SER A 74 -2.25 0.07 -10.41
N PHE A 75 -3.07 0.70 -11.22
CA PHE A 75 -3.13 0.48 -12.66
C PHE A 75 -3.01 1.81 -13.38
N ASP A 76 -1.97 1.97 -14.20
CA ASP A 76 -1.83 3.15 -15.03
C ASP A 76 -2.38 2.93 -16.45
N PHE A 77 -2.67 4.02 -17.15
CA PHE A 77 -3.15 3.97 -18.53
C PHE A 77 -2.05 3.65 -19.57
N ARG A 78 -0.87 3.21 -19.12
CA ARG A 78 0.33 2.96 -19.94
C ARG A 78 0.97 1.59 -19.70
N GLY A 79 0.32 0.72 -18.93
CA GLY A 79 0.68 -0.69 -18.76
C GLY A 79 1.28 -1.05 -17.40
N TYR A 80 1.47 -0.12 -16.48
CA TYR A 80 1.85 -0.44 -15.09
C TYR A 80 0.69 -1.12 -14.37
N GLN A 81 0.99 -2.18 -13.62
CA GLN A 81 0.04 -2.94 -12.84
C GLN A 81 0.71 -3.41 -11.54
N GLU A 82 -0.01 -3.31 -10.44
CA GLU A 82 0.39 -3.81 -9.13
C GLU A 82 -0.88 -4.21 -8.38
N VAL A 83 -0.83 -5.31 -7.63
CA VAL A 83 -1.90 -5.76 -6.76
C VAL A 83 -1.29 -6.28 -5.48
N ASP A 84 -1.64 -5.66 -4.37
CA ASP A 84 -1.04 -5.95 -3.07
C ASP A 84 -2.09 -6.55 -2.15
N LEU A 85 -1.69 -7.56 -1.39
CA LEU A 85 -2.49 -8.07 -0.28
C LEU A 85 -1.88 -7.59 1.02
N TYR A 86 -2.70 -7.09 1.94
CA TYR A 86 -2.20 -6.60 3.20
C TYR A 86 -3.05 -7.05 4.39
N LEU A 87 -2.38 -7.19 5.53
CA LEU A 87 -2.97 -7.40 6.84
C LEU A 87 -2.38 -6.37 7.79
N SER A 88 -3.20 -5.77 8.66
CA SER A 88 -2.71 -4.85 9.67
C SER A 88 -3.48 -4.94 10.98
N PHE A 89 -2.82 -4.51 12.05
CA PHE A 89 -3.33 -4.47 13.41
C PHE A 89 -3.12 -3.08 13.99
N SER A 90 -4.20 -2.43 14.40
CA SER A 90 -4.14 -1.24 15.24
C SER A 90 -3.82 -1.63 16.68
N LEU A 91 -2.77 -1.05 17.24
CA LEU A 91 -2.29 -1.30 18.59
C LEU A 91 -2.61 -0.09 19.49
N PRO A 92 -2.59 -0.25 20.83
CA PRO A 92 -2.81 0.85 21.75
C PRO A 92 -1.82 2.01 21.53
N SER A 93 -2.23 3.21 21.94
CA SER A 93 -1.38 4.41 21.92
C SER A 93 -0.90 4.83 20.52
N GLY A 94 -1.69 4.53 19.48
CA GLY A 94 -1.43 5.00 18.11
C GLY A 94 -0.43 4.15 17.32
N PHE A 95 0.03 3.03 17.86
CA PHE A 95 0.92 2.11 17.13
C PHE A 95 0.13 1.23 16.16
N SER A 96 0.77 0.76 15.10
CA SER A 96 0.23 -0.26 14.20
C SER A 96 1.31 -1.22 13.75
N LEU A 97 0.91 -2.45 13.40
CA LEU A 97 1.77 -3.45 12.78
C LEU A 97 1.09 -3.98 11.53
N GLY A 98 1.81 -4.10 10.43
CA GLY A 98 1.28 -4.60 9.16
C GLY A 98 2.23 -5.55 8.45
N ILE A 99 1.67 -6.31 7.52
CA ILE A 99 2.40 -7.01 6.48
C ILE A 99 1.72 -6.75 5.13
N THR A 100 2.52 -6.46 4.12
CA THR A 100 2.09 -6.26 2.73
C THR A 100 2.80 -7.28 1.85
N ASP A 101 2.06 -7.92 0.95
CA ASP A 101 2.56 -8.75 -0.15
C ASP A 101 2.42 -7.95 -1.45
N TYR A 102 3.51 -7.35 -1.90
CA TYR A 102 3.58 -6.64 -3.17
C TYR A 102 3.63 -7.63 -4.32
N TYR A 103 2.68 -7.56 -5.26
CA TYR A 103 2.64 -8.47 -6.41
C TYR A 103 2.49 -7.75 -7.75
N SER A 104 3.32 -8.19 -8.71
CA SER A 104 3.31 -7.70 -10.09
C SER A 104 2.47 -8.63 -11.00
N PRO A 105 1.30 -8.19 -11.50
CA PRO A 105 0.37 -9.03 -12.27
C PRO A 105 0.88 -9.56 -13.61
N ASP A 106 1.98 -9.03 -14.14
CA ASP A 106 2.63 -9.50 -15.36
C ASP A 106 3.48 -10.77 -15.14
N LEU A 107 3.72 -11.16 -13.89
CA LEU A 107 4.46 -12.35 -13.51
C LEU A 107 3.55 -13.50 -13.06
N ARG A 108 4.13 -14.69 -12.85
CA ARG A 108 3.37 -15.87 -12.39
C ARG A 108 3.13 -15.81 -10.90
N TYR A 109 1.87 -15.64 -10.48
CA TYR A 109 1.45 -15.58 -9.07
C TYR A 109 2.06 -16.62 -8.11
N PHE A 110 2.33 -17.86 -8.54
CA PHE A 110 2.92 -18.88 -7.64
C PHE A 110 4.46 -18.97 -7.72
N ASP A 111 5.12 -17.98 -8.32
CA ASP A 111 6.57 -17.88 -8.37
C ASP A 111 7.09 -17.08 -7.18
N TYR A 112 7.50 -17.78 -6.13
CA TYR A 112 8.12 -17.18 -4.93
C TYR A 112 9.65 -17.36 -4.93
N SER A 113 10.25 -17.59 -6.11
CA SER A 113 11.69 -17.82 -6.21
C SER A 113 12.49 -16.52 -6.02
N ARG A 114 13.73 -16.65 -5.57
CA ARG A 114 14.65 -15.51 -5.44
C ARG A 114 14.94 -14.83 -6.79
N GLU A 115 15.06 -15.61 -7.86
CA GLU A 115 15.56 -15.13 -9.15
C GLU A 115 14.46 -14.48 -10.00
N SER A 116 13.25 -15.05 -10.02
CA SER A 116 12.14 -14.60 -10.87
C SER A 116 10.84 -14.38 -10.11
N GLY A 117 10.91 -14.33 -8.78
CA GLY A 117 9.73 -14.26 -7.94
C GLY A 117 8.88 -13.02 -8.20
N SER A 118 7.56 -13.17 -8.06
CA SER A 118 6.58 -12.12 -8.31
C SER A 118 6.12 -11.37 -7.06
N HIS A 119 6.66 -11.70 -5.89
CA HIS A 119 6.16 -11.27 -4.58
C HIS A 119 7.26 -10.68 -3.70
N ALA A 120 6.99 -9.53 -3.06
CA ALA A 120 7.84 -8.98 -1.99
C ALA A 120 7.00 -8.76 -0.73
N PHE A 121 7.46 -9.34 0.37
CA PHE A 121 6.80 -9.23 1.65
C PHE A 121 7.45 -8.13 2.48
N GLU A 122 6.66 -7.16 2.89
CA GLU A 122 7.07 -6.03 3.73
C GLU A 122 6.41 -6.11 5.10
N VAL A 123 7.18 -5.93 6.17
CA VAL A 123 6.62 -5.70 7.50
C VAL A 123 6.68 -4.22 7.81
N THR A 124 5.56 -3.67 8.29
CA THR A 124 5.41 -2.25 8.62
C THR A 124 5.15 -2.07 10.10
N LEU A 125 5.88 -1.17 10.74
CA LEU A 125 5.60 -0.64 12.06
C LEU A 125 5.23 0.85 11.93
N GLY A 126 4.01 1.19 12.33
CA GLY A 126 3.51 2.56 12.29
C GLY A 126 3.30 3.15 13.68
N PHE A 127 3.33 4.47 13.75
CA PHE A 127 2.86 5.27 14.88
C PHE A 127 2.13 6.51 14.35
N SER A 128 0.94 6.77 14.89
CA SER A 128 0.14 7.96 14.60
C SER A 128 -0.23 8.66 15.92
N GLY A 129 0.40 9.80 16.17
CA GLY A 129 0.04 10.75 17.22
C GLY A 129 -0.84 11.88 16.67
N GLU A 130 -1.07 12.91 17.48
CA GLU A 130 -1.94 14.04 17.10
C GLU A 130 -1.44 14.80 15.85
N ASN A 131 -0.13 15.11 15.80
CA ASN A 131 0.49 15.85 14.69
C ASN A 131 1.71 15.14 14.11
N LEU A 132 2.10 13.99 14.67
CA LEU A 132 3.31 13.26 14.28
C LEU A 132 2.93 11.87 13.80
N SER A 133 3.43 11.47 12.64
CA SER A 133 3.42 10.10 12.16
C SER A 133 4.85 9.58 12.00
N LEU A 134 5.06 8.33 12.34
CA LEU A 134 6.32 7.60 12.11
C LEU A 134 5.99 6.26 11.46
N GLU A 135 6.81 5.85 10.52
CA GLU A 135 6.67 4.60 9.80
C GLU A 135 8.06 3.98 9.63
N ALA A 136 8.13 2.66 9.82
CA ALA A 136 9.30 1.86 9.54
C ALA A 136 8.89 0.60 8.80
N ASP A 137 9.44 0.40 7.61
CA ASP A 137 9.12 -0.74 6.75
C ASP A 137 10.37 -1.56 6.45
N TYR A 138 10.18 -2.86 6.34
CA TYR A 138 11.26 -3.80 6.06
C TYR A 138 10.85 -4.89 5.08
N ILE A 139 11.48 -4.92 3.92
CA ILE A 139 11.31 -5.97 2.91
C ILE A 139 12.07 -7.23 3.32
N LEU A 140 11.35 -8.34 3.43
CA LEU A 140 11.85 -9.60 3.99
C LEU A 140 12.62 -10.45 2.98
N ASN A 141 12.16 -10.52 1.74
CA ASN A 141 12.64 -11.49 0.76
C ASN A 141 13.22 -10.84 -0.48
N GLU A 142 14.13 -11.57 -1.12
CA GLU A 142 14.58 -11.26 -2.46
C GLU A 142 13.56 -11.81 -3.47
N ALA A 143 13.25 -11.04 -4.50
CA ALA A 143 12.40 -11.44 -5.61
C ALA A 143 12.79 -10.65 -6.86
N GLY A 144 13.70 -11.23 -7.65
CA GLY A 144 14.28 -10.58 -8.82
C GLY A 144 13.27 -10.24 -9.94
N GLY A 145 12.12 -10.92 -9.98
CA GLY A 145 11.06 -10.62 -10.95
C GLY A 145 10.46 -9.23 -10.76
N ILE A 146 10.27 -8.81 -9.52
CA ILE A 146 9.72 -7.48 -9.17
C ILE A 146 10.79 -6.49 -8.69
N GLY A 147 12.06 -6.90 -8.73
CA GLY A 147 13.19 -6.05 -8.36
C GLY A 147 13.47 -5.95 -6.86
N SER A 148 12.80 -6.74 -6.03
CA SER A 148 13.08 -6.78 -4.59
C SER A 148 14.46 -7.38 -4.34
N ALA A 149 15.35 -6.58 -3.75
CA ALA A 149 16.63 -7.07 -3.27
C ALA A 149 16.47 -7.79 -1.92
N GLY A 150 15.47 -7.42 -1.11
CA GLY A 150 15.29 -7.93 0.24
C GLY A 150 16.24 -7.25 1.23
N ASN A 151 15.90 -7.30 2.52
CA ASN A 151 16.57 -6.54 3.58
C ASN A 151 16.59 -5.02 3.32
N ASP A 152 15.57 -4.53 2.63
CA ASP A 152 15.41 -3.12 2.33
C ASP A 152 14.59 -2.46 3.44
N LEU A 153 15.08 -1.35 3.96
CA LEU A 153 14.53 -0.54 5.03
C LEU A 153 14.00 0.78 4.46
N TYR A 154 12.80 1.15 4.87
CA TYR A 154 12.28 2.51 4.75
C TYR A 154 11.94 3.05 6.13
N LEU A 155 12.21 4.34 6.35
CA LEU A 155 11.78 5.08 7.52
C LEU A 155 11.14 6.38 7.04
N GLN A 156 9.99 6.74 7.59
CA GLN A 156 9.34 8.02 7.31
C GLN A 156 8.86 8.70 8.58
N ALA A 157 9.01 10.02 8.62
CA ALA A 157 8.39 10.88 9.61
C ALA A 157 7.50 11.91 8.90
N GLY A 158 6.27 12.06 9.38
CA GLY A 158 5.32 13.06 8.92
C GLY A 158 4.94 14.01 10.05
N PHE A 159 4.75 15.29 9.73
CA PHE A 159 4.24 16.28 10.66
C PHE A 159 3.08 17.07 10.06
N SER A 160 1.93 17.02 10.72
CA SER A 160 0.69 17.65 10.26
C SER A 160 0.51 19.03 10.90
N PHE A 161 0.21 20.01 10.07
CA PHE A 161 -0.25 21.34 10.47
C PHE A 161 -1.71 21.53 10.04
N ARG A 162 -2.32 22.65 10.44
CA ARG A 162 -3.75 22.92 10.17
C ARG A 162 -4.16 22.86 8.70
N HIS A 163 -3.25 23.14 7.76
CA HIS A 163 -3.59 23.24 6.33
C HIS A 163 -2.63 22.49 5.42
N LEU A 164 -1.59 21.87 5.97
CA LEU A 164 -0.59 21.15 5.21
C LEU A 164 0.09 20.13 6.11
N SER A 165 0.64 19.09 5.51
CA SER A 165 1.52 18.14 6.17
C SER A 165 2.89 18.18 5.50
N LEU A 166 3.95 17.94 6.26
CA LEU A 166 5.29 17.75 5.76
C LEU A 166 5.71 16.31 5.99
N PHE A 167 6.54 15.75 5.12
CA PHE A 167 7.12 14.43 5.33
C PHE A 167 8.57 14.37 4.87
N ILE A 168 9.32 13.51 5.54
CA ILE A 168 10.69 13.12 5.19
C ILE A 168 10.82 11.61 5.34
N GLY A 169 11.35 10.97 4.31
CA GLY A 169 11.54 9.54 4.20
C GLY A 169 12.93 9.22 3.69
N ALA A 170 13.53 8.19 4.29
CA ALA A 170 14.83 7.69 3.93
C ALA A 170 14.80 6.16 3.86
N GLY A 171 15.53 5.60 2.91
CA GLY A 171 15.61 4.16 2.75
C GLY A 171 16.90 3.71 2.07
N ASN A 172 16.99 2.41 1.82
CA ASN A 172 18.08 1.78 1.08
C ASN A 172 17.53 0.83 0.00
N GLY A 173 18.45 0.18 -0.73
CA GLY A 173 18.11 -0.89 -1.66
C GLY A 173 17.06 -0.48 -2.70
N TRP A 174 15.95 -1.23 -2.79
CA TRP A 174 14.86 -1.03 -3.77
C TRP A 174 14.36 0.43 -3.89
N LEU A 175 14.52 1.22 -2.83
CA LEU A 175 14.06 2.61 -2.74
C LEU A 175 15.03 3.64 -3.33
N LEU A 176 16.23 3.23 -3.74
CA LEU A 176 17.28 4.11 -4.25
C LEU A 176 17.42 4.03 -5.78
N ASN A 177 18.15 4.99 -6.35
CA ASN A 177 18.45 5.09 -7.79
C ASN A 177 19.40 3.99 -8.27
N ASP A 178 20.32 3.58 -7.40
CA ASP A 178 21.25 2.47 -7.65
C ASP A 178 21.15 1.48 -6.47
N PRO A 179 20.17 0.55 -6.53
CA PRO A 179 19.88 -0.37 -5.44
C PRO A 179 21.01 -1.37 -5.21
N GLU A 180 21.79 -1.71 -6.23
CA GLU A 180 22.89 -2.68 -6.11
C GLU A 180 24.11 -2.08 -5.40
N THR A 181 24.52 -0.86 -5.76
CA THR A 181 25.73 -0.24 -5.16
C THR A 181 25.46 0.49 -3.85
N ASN A 182 24.20 0.83 -3.57
CA ASN A 182 23.81 1.57 -2.36
C ASN A 182 22.95 0.76 -1.40
N ARG A 183 22.91 -0.57 -1.52
CA ARG A 183 22.13 -1.44 -0.64
C ARG A 183 22.41 -1.23 0.85
N ASP A 184 23.66 -0.94 1.21
CA ASP A 184 24.07 -0.71 2.61
C ASP A 184 23.99 0.76 3.04
N LYS A 185 23.53 1.66 2.16
CA LYS A 185 23.44 3.10 2.46
C LYS A 185 21.98 3.52 2.60
N VAL A 186 21.68 4.17 3.72
CA VAL A 186 20.40 4.85 3.90
C VAL A 186 20.53 6.27 3.37
N LYS A 187 19.65 6.67 2.44
CA LYS A 187 19.60 8.01 1.87
C LYS A 187 18.19 8.56 1.97
N ILE A 188 18.08 9.89 2.06
CA ILE A 188 16.81 10.58 1.93
C ILE A 188 16.35 10.44 0.49
N CYS A 189 15.19 9.81 0.29
CA CYS A 189 14.60 9.54 -1.02
C CYS A 189 13.19 10.13 -1.17
N ASN A 190 12.57 10.59 -0.08
CA ASN A 190 11.21 11.13 -0.12
C ASN A 190 11.11 12.36 0.77
N LEU A 191 10.95 13.54 0.19
CA LEU A 191 10.71 14.78 0.91
C LEU A 191 9.50 15.44 0.31
N GLY A 192 8.62 16.01 1.12
CA GLY A 192 7.55 16.74 0.51
C GLY A 192 6.60 17.41 1.47
N LEU A 193 5.60 17.99 0.84
CA LEU A 193 4.44 18.54 1.51
C LEU A 193 3.19 18.03 0.83
N GLU A 194 2.13 17.93 1.62
CA GLU A 194 0.80 17.55 1.19
C GLU A 194 -0.20 18.62 1.63
N VAL A 195 -1.18 18.88 0.78
CA VAL A 195 -2.37 19.67 1.10
C VAL A 195 -3.59 18.87 0.72
N SER A 196 -4.50 18.68 1.67
CA SER A 196 -5.79 18.01 1.44
C SER A 196 -6.95 19.01 1.57
N ARG A 197 -7.96 18.83 0.72
CA ARG A 197 -9.20 19.63 0.66
C ARG A 197 -10.35 18.70 0.31
N THR A 198 -11.48 18.85 0.99
CA THR A 198 -12.73 18.20 0.58
C THR A 198 -13.54 19.14 -0.31
N ILE A 199 -13.84 18.71 -1.53
CA ILE A 199 -14.69 19.45 -2.47
C ILE A 199 -16.12 18.94 -2.32
N LYS A 200 -17.01 19.79 -1.80
CA LYS A 200 -18.44 19.50 -1.72
C LYS A 200 -19.07 19.62 -3.11
N ILE A 201 -19.59 18.51 -3.64
CA ILE A 201 -20.25 18.46 -4.96
C ILE A 201 -21.76 18.64 -4.79
N THR A 202 -22.34 17.96 -3.80
CA THR A 202 -23.74 18.08 -3.39
C THR A 202 -23.85 18.03 -1.87
N ASP A 203 -25.05 18.16 -1.32
CA ASP A 203 -25.28 17.97 0.13
C ASP A 203 -25.01 16.56 0.65
N ARG A 204 -24.87 15.58 -0.25
CA ARG A 204 -24.66 14.16 0.10
C ARG A 204 -23.40 13.56 -0.51
N PHE A 205 -22.65 14.35 -1.27
CA PHE A 205 -21.51 13.85 -2.01
C PHE A 205 -20.39 14.88 -1.99
N GLU A 206 -19.26 14.44 -1.47
CA GLU A 206 -18.04 15.22 -1.35
C GLU A 206 -16.88 14.36 -1.84
N ILE A 207 -15.87 15.02 -2.42
CA ILE A 207 -14.69 14.36 -2.96
C ILE A 207 -13.48 14.87 -2.19
N PRO A 208 -12.77 14.02 -1.42
CA PRO A 208 -11.45 14.34 -0.92
C PRO A 208 -10.48 14.52 -2.09
N VAL A 209 -9.75 15.63 -2.11
CA VAL A 209 -8.72 15.95 -3.09
C VAL A 209 -7.43 16.26 -2.35
N LEU A 210 -6.34 15.66 -2.81
CA LEU A 210 -5.01 15.89 -2.28
C LEU A 210 -4.09 16.46 -3.37
N GLY A 211 -3.15 17.29 -2.96
CA GLY A 211 -2.04 17.74 -3.79
C GLY A 211 -0.73 17.58 -3.02
N GLN A 212 0.29 17.05 -3.69
CA GLN A 212 1.60 16.79 -3.12
C GLN A 212 2.72 17.38 -3.98
N LEU A 213 3.70 18.01 -3.34
CA LEU A 213 4.99 18.32 -3.94
C LEU A 213 6.02 17.38 -3.32
N ILE A 214 6.63 16.54 -4.16
CA ILE A 214 7.50 15.45 -3.72
C ILE A 214 8.86 15.62 -4.38
N PHE A 215 9.92 15.71 -3.59
CA PHE A 215 11.30 15.75 -4.05
C PHE A 215 12.04 14.50 -3.60
N ASN A 216 12.69 13.82 -4.54
CA ASN A 216 13.61 12.72 -4.29
C ASN A 216 15.05 13.19 -4.55
N PRO A 217 15.84 13.50 -3.51
CA PRO A 217 17.22 13.95 -3.67
C PRO A 217 18.14 12.91 -4.28
N ASP A 218 17.91 11.62 -4.01
CA ASP A 218 18.76 10.53 -4.52
C ASP A 218 18.60 10.33 -6.03
N ARG A 219 17.40 10.62 -6.56
CA ARG A 219 17.11 10.56 -8.00
C ARG A 219 17.17 11.91 -8.70
N GLU A 220 17.33 13.01 -7.95
CA GLU A 220 17.25 14.38 -8.46
C GLU A 220 15.92 14.68 -9.19
N GLN A 221 14.81 14.13 -8.68
CA GLN A 221 13.49 14.24 -9.30
C GLN A 221 12.51 15.02 -8.42
N LEU A 222 11.71 15.89 -9.05
CA LEU A 222 10.63 16.65 -8.42
C LEU A 222 9.30 16.28 -9.09
N PHE A 223 8.32 15.90 -8.28
CA PHE A 223 6.98 15.54 -8.71
C PHE A 223 5.95 16.50 -8.12
N LEU A 224 4.98 16.88 -8.94
CA LEU A 224 3.75 17.52 -8.50
C LEU A 224 2.61 16.53 -8.79
N VAL A 225 1.98 16.04 -7.74
CA VAL A 225 0.94 15.01 -7.82
C VAL A 225 -0.38 15.61 -7.32
N VAL A 226 -1.46 15.33 -8.03
CA VAL A 226 -2.82 15.58 -7.57
C VAL A 226 -3.58 14.27 -7.60
N GLY A 227 -4.43 14.06 -6.59
CA GLY A 227 -5.31 12.91 -6.58
C GLY A 227 -6.64 13.17 -5.87
N PHE A 228 -7.56 12.24 -6.03
CA PHE A 228 -8.85 12.24 -5.34
C PHE A 228 -9.33 10.83 -5.04
N THR A 229 -10.17 10.70 -4.03
CA THR A 229 -10.72 9.41 -3.56
C THR A 229 -12.20 9.33 -3.87
N LEU A 230 -12.65 8.16 -4.34
CA LEU A 230 -14.07 7.79 -4.51
C LEU A 230 -14.47 6.65 -3.58
#